data_AF-A0A497BF51-F1
#
_entry.id   AF-A0A497BF51-F1
#
_cell.length_a   1.000
_cell.length_b   1.000
_cell.length_c   1.000
_cell.angle_alpha   90.00
_cell.angle_beta   90.00
_cell.angle_gamma   90.00
#
_symmetry.space_group_name_H-M   'P 1'
#
loop_
_entity.id
_entity.type
_entity.pdbx_description
1 polymer ?
#
loop_
_entity_poly.entity_id
_entity_poly.type
_entity_poly.pdbx_seq_one_letter_code
_entity_poly.pdbx_strand_id
1 'polypeptide(L)' 'MVCYQCGEPAVGVCQFCGRGVCKEHHTTTLPTMLAVYLGGSETPKAVVVTDVLWCGQCRPQPEPIEMPEFY' A
#
# COMPACT_ATOMS: atom_id res chain seq x y z
N MET A 1 -2.97 -15.72 -11.31
CA MET A 1 -2.36 -14.37 -11.28
C MET A 1 -0.85 -14.51 -11.39
N VAL A 2 -0.16 -13.61 -12.10
CA VAL A 2 1.29 -13.71 -12.38
C VAL A 2 2.05 -12.51 -11.83
N CYS A 3 3.34 -12.68 -11.56
CA CYS A 3 4.23 -11.61 -11.15
C CYS A 3 4.45 -10.65 -12.32
N TYR A 4 4.27 -9.34 -12.08
CA TYR A 4 4.46 -8.33 -13.12
C TYR A 4 5.90 -8.25 -13.65
N GLN A 5 6.89 -8.69 -12.87
CA GLN A 5 8.31 -8.53 -13.21
C GLN A 5 8.88 -9.75 -13.97
N CYS A 6 8.51 -10.97 -13.59
CA CYS A 6 9.08 -12.20 -14.19
C CYS A 6 8.06 -13.21 -14.73
N GLY A 7 6.75 -12.97 -14.58
CA GLY A 7 5.71 -13.89 -15.08
C GLY A 7 5.45 -15.14 -14.22
N GLU A 8 6.30 -15.43 -13.22
CA GLU A 8 6.09 -16.52 -12.27
C GLU A 8 4.75 -16.38 -11.52
N PRO A 9 4.18 -17.49 -10.98
CA PRO A 9 2.98 -17.43 -10.16
C PRO A 9 3.13 -16.42 -9.01
N ALA A 10 2.18 -15.47 -8.95
CA ALA A 10 2.17 -14.50 -7.86
C ALA A 10 1.64 -15.14 -6.57
N VAL A 11 2.27 -14.80 -5.45
CA VAL A 11 1.86 -15.21 -4.11
C VAL A 11 0.82 -14.26 -3.50
N GLY A 12 0.66 -13.08 -4.09
CA GLY A 12 -0.34 -12.10 -3.68
C GLY A 12 -0.31 -10.82 -4.52
N VAL A 13 -1.10 -9.85 -4.07
CA VAL A 13 -1.27 -8.53 -4.71
C VAL A 13 -0.65 -7.45 -3.82
N CYS A 14 0.12 -6.55 -4.41
CA CYS A 14 0.65 -5.38 -3.71
C CYS A 14 -0.48 -4.49 -3.17
N GLN A 15 -0.47 -4.23 -1.86
CA GLN A 15 -1.52 -3.47 -1.16
C GLN A 15 -1.70 -2.04 -1.70
N PHE A 16 -0.66 -1.46 -2.31
CA PHE A 16 -0.66 -0.05 -2.72
C PHE A 16 -0.96 0.18 -4.20
N CYS A 17 -0.62 -0.75 -5.09
CA CYS A 17 -0.74 -0.55 -6.54
C CYS A 17 -1.41 -1.70 -7.31
N GLY A 18 -1.79 -2.78 -6.63
CA GLY A 18 -2.55 -3.87 -7.27
C GLY A 18 -1.73 -4.84 -8.14
N ARG A 19 -0.40 -4.68 -8.25
CA ARG A 19 0.45 -5.63 -9.01
C ARG A 19 0.52 -7.00 -8.34
N GLY A 20 0.42 -8.08 -9.11
CA GLY A 20 0.77 -9.42 -8.65
C GLY A 20 2.29 -9.55 -8.45
N VAL A 21 2.73 -10.15 -7.34
CA VAL A 21 4.15 -10.34 -7.02
C VAL A 21 4.45 -11.77 -6.58
N CYS A 22 5.59 -12.32 -7.01
CA CYS A 22 6.06 -13.65 -6.58
C CYS A 22 6.91 -13.55 -5.30
N LYS A 23 7.31 -14.70 -4.76
CA LYS A 23 8.11 -14.79 -3.54
C LYS A 23 9.48 -14.09 -3.66
N GLU A 24 10.05 -13.99 -4.85
CA GLU A 24 11.35 -13.33 -5.05
C GLU A 24 11.25 -11.81 -5.18
N HIS A 25 10.19 -11.32 -5.82
CA HIS A 25 10.02 -9.88 -6.13
C HIS A 25 9.09 -9.13 -5.17
N HIS A 26 8.63 -9.79 -4.10
CA HIS A 26 7.90 -9.11 -3.04
C HIS A 26 8.83 -8.58 -1.95
N THR A 27 8.36 -7.57 -1.25
CA THR A 27 8.96 -7.04 -0.02
C THR A 27 7.83 -6.70 0.95
N THR A 28 8.17 -6.53 2.22
CA THR A 28 7.21 -6.31 3.31
C THR A 28 7.81 -5.31 4.28
N THR A 29 7.76 -4.03 3.94
CA THR A 29 8.39 -2.96 4.74
C THR A 29 7.48 -1.77 5.00
N LEU A 30 6.44 -1.59 4.19
CA LEU A 30 5.54 -0.44 4.30
C LEU A 30 4.31 -0.81 5.12
N PRO A 31 3.85 0.07 6.03
CA PRO A 31 2.59 -0.12 6.73
C PRO A 31 1.39 0.35 5.88
N THR A 32 0.19 -0.09 6.23
CA THR A 32 -1.07 0.45 5.69
C THR A 32 -2.06 0.73 6.83
N MET A 33 -2.84 1.80 6.69
CA MET A 33 -3.92 2.14 7.64
C MET A 33 -5.21 1.45 7.22
N LEU A 34 -5.83 0.71 8.13
CA LEU A 34 -7.13 0.06 7.89
C LEU A 34 -8.30 0.98 8.23
N ALA A 35 -8.16 1.76 9.31
CA ALA A 35 -9.21 2.63 9.79
C ALA A 35 -8.64 3.76 10.64
N VAL A 36 -9.35 4.89 10.65
CA VAL A 36 -9.03 6.08 11.45
C VAL A 36 -10.27 6.45 12.26
N TYR A 37 -10.08 6.79 13.54
CA TYR A 37 -11.13 7.12 14.50
C TYR A 37 -10.77 8.39 15.27
N LEU A 38 -11.77 9.16 15.71
CA LEU A 38 -11.56 10.24 16.68
C LEU A 38 -11.43 9.63 18.08
N GLY A 39 -10.28 9.85 18.73
CA GLY A 39 -10.06 9.47 20.13
C GLY A 39 -10.68 10.48 21.11
N GLY A 40 -10.74 10.11 22.39
CA GLY A 40 -11.36 10.92 23.46
C GLY A 40 -10.71 12.28 23.76
N SER A 41 -9.63 12.66 23.07
CA SER A 41 -8.96 13.97 23.16
C SER A 41 -8.97 14.73 21.84
N GLU A 42 -9.95 14.45 20.97
CA GLU A 42 -10.00 14.89 19.56
C GLU A 42 -8.74 14.54 18.75
N THR A 43 -7.94 13.61 19.26
CA THR A 43 -6.72 13.15 18.60
C THR A 43 -7.07 11.95 17.72
N PRO A 44 -6.81 12.01 16.40
CA PRO A 44 -7.02 10.86 15.52
C PRO A 44 -6.18 9.66 15.95
N LYS A 45 -6.79 8.46 15.92
CA LYS A 45 -6.13 7.17 16.14
C LYS A 45 -6.33 6.30 14.93
N ALA A 46 -5.30 5.53 14.55
CA ALA A 46 -5.35 4.63 13.40
C ALA A 46 -5.10 3.18 13.81
N VAL A 47 -5.80 2.24 13.16
CA VAL A 47 -5.44 0.81 13.17
C VAL A 47 -4.53 0.56 11.97
N VAL A 48 -3.31 0.11 12.24
CA VAL A 48 -2.24 -0.04 11.25
C VAL A 48 -1.84 -1.50 11.14
N VAL A 49 -1.65 -1.98 9.91
CA VAL A 49 -0.98 -3.26 9.63
C VAL A 49 0.42 -2.96 9.13
N THR A 50 1.43 -3.52 9.78
CA THR A 50 2.83 -3.43 9.35
C THR A 50 3.15 -4.53 8.34
N ASP A 51 4.27 -4.37 7.63
CA ASP A 51 4.85 -5.40 6.78
C ASP A 51 3.87 -5.95 5.72
N VAL A 52 3.02 -5.08 5.16
CA VAL A 52 2.10 -5.50 4.11
C VAL A 52 2.84 -5.83 2.82
N LEU A 53 2.22 -6.68 1.99
CA LEU A 53 2.78 -7.08 0.72
C LEU A 53 3.00 -5.86 -0.18
N TRP A 54 4.26 -5.56 -0.47
CA TRP A 54 4.69 -4.45 -1.30
C TRP A 54 5.51 -4.97 -2.49
N CYS A 55 5.34 -4.35 -3.66
CA CYS A 55 6.04 -4.76 -4.88
C CYS A 55 7.48 -4.21 -5.00
N GLY A 56 7.96 -3.48 -3.99
CA GLY A 56 9.30 -2.90 -3.94
C GLY A 56 9.55 -1.72 -4.88
N GLN A 57 8.64 -1.47 -5.84
CA GLN A 57 8.81 -0.44 -6.84
C GLN A 57 7.79 0.70 -6.75
N CYS A 58 6.55 0.43 -6.32
CA CYS A 58 5.56 1.50 -6.22
C CYS A 58 5.88 2.41 -5.04
N ARG A 59 5.80 3.73 -5.27
CA ARG A 59 6.05 4.76 -4.26
C ARG A 59 4.74 5.52 -4.07
N PRO A 60 4.03 5.34 -2.94
CA PRO A 60 2.93 6.22 -2.59
C PRO A 60 3.42 7.67 -2.61
N GLN A 61 2.61 8.58 -3.16
CA GLN A 61 2.94 10.00 -3.11
C GLN A 61 2.95 10.45 -1.65
N PRO A 62 4.01 11.15 -1.19
CA PRO A 62 4.11 11.57 0.21
C PRO A 62 3.14 12.71 0.53
N GLU A 63 2.83 13.54 -0.47
CA GLU A 63 1.93 14.68 -0.35
C GLU A 63 0.74 14.51 -1.31
N PRO A 64 -0.46 14.97 -0.92
CA PRO A 64 -1.59 15.05 -1.84
C PRO A 64 -1.26 15.90 -3.06
N ILE A 65 -1.73 15.48 -4.24
CA ILE A 65 -1.59 16.26 -5.47
C ILE A 65 -2.77 17.23 -5.55
N GLU A 66 -2.49 18.50 -5.83
CA GLU A 66 -3.52 19.51 -6.08
C GLU A 66 -4.28 19.19 -7.37
N MET A 67 -5.61 19.30 -7.33
CA MET A 67 -6.50 19.03 -8.48
C MET A 67 -7.46 20.21 -8.70
N PRO A 68 -6.93 21.38 -9.14
CA PRO A 68 -7.71 22.61 -9.28
C PRO A 68 -8.86 22.51 -10.29
N GLU A 69 -8.82 21.54 -11.20
CA GLU A 69 -9.85 21.29 -12.20
C GLU A 69 -11.21 20.81 -11.63
N PHE A 70 -11.28 20.51 -10.32
CA PHE A 70 -12.50 20.05 -9.64
C PHE A 70 -13.10 21.07 -8.64
N TYR A 71 -12.68 22.34 -8.67
CA TYR A 71 -13.20 23.42 -7.81
C TYR A 71 -13.97 24.50 -8.57
#